data_AF-A0AAV6WIB2-F1
#
_entry.id   AF-A0AAV6WIB2-F1
#
_cell.length_a   1.000
_cell.length_b   1.000
_cell.length_c   1.000
_cell.angle_alpha   90.00
_cell.angle_beta   90.00
_cell.angle_gamma   90.00
#
_symmetry.space_group_name_H-M   'P 1'
#
loop_
_entity.id
_entity.type
_entity.pdbx_description
1 polymer ?
#
loop_
_entity_poly.entity_id
_entity_poly.type
_entity_poly.pdbx_seq_one_letter_code
_entity_poly.pdbx_strand_id
1 'polypeptide(L)'
;MASSIPSNVQNQSLSTIFVGNIQCIKLQGDKKTNNYNIWKDQMICLLESQDLLGFIDGTALQPLRNFITQGLDESSKNTTREFDEMGDKELADEEHKINPEYVMWRRRDRLVKAWIICSLTEEVMSIVVDSDTARDVWIELEMEFSKPQVDTSAPEDAETGKDFNQYLELYRAALRADWHMAERVLMKDKDAAKARINTSFETALHIAVMAKNANNFVSKLVDFMPNASLAYEDHLGNTALHATATAGNIEIGNILINRNPDLLYIANRENRYPVHEAAQSAKRHVLVYFLSVTKEPAPYKGEVGLDLLISIIIADFFDLAFDLVNKYPYLATLHHRNKSALKAMAGKSSAFRSGHSFSFWERYIYNDIWDNSGNSLLHLCATLAPPHKLNLVSGAALQMQTELQWFKEIENFVPPYAREKENDAGETPHLIFTEEHKELKKDGEKWMRNTASSCILVAALIATVVFAAAITIPGGNDQFIGVPIWSKQTAFIIFAVSDAISLFTSTTSLLLFLSLWTSRYAEEDFLYVLPKRLSIGLLTLFLSITFMMVAFSATVYLVFGQRKAWVLIPVSALACFPVTSFVLLQFPLLVDVISSTYGPGIFGKKSDKPFY
;
A
#
# COMPACT_ATOMS: atom_id res chain seq x y z
N MET A 1 14.76 -30.90 45.20
CA MET A 1 13.44 -30.77 44.55
C MET A 1 13.62 -29.97 43.28
N ALA A 2 13.49 -30.64 42.14
CA ALA A 2 13.46 -30.01 40.83
C ALA A 2 12.10 -29.31 40.65
N SER A 3 12.10 -28.09 40.08
CA SER A 3 10.95 -27.58 39.34
C SER A 3 11.45 -26.95 38.04
N SER A 4 11.50 -27.80 37.02
CA SER A 4 11.65 -27.46 35.61
C SER A 4 10.31 -26.95 35.04
N ILE A 5 10.31 -25.76 34.45
CA ILE A 5 9.25 -25.18 33.57
C ILE A 5 10.02 -24.34 32.52
N PRO A 6 9.66 -24.36 31.22
CA PRO A 6 10.49 -24.94 30.17
C PRO A 6 11.25 -23.92 29.30
N SER A 7 12.37 -24.40 28.76
CA SER A 7 13.13 -23.86 27.64
C SER A 7 12.32 -23.89 26.35
N ASN A 8 11.39 -22.95 26.15
CA ASN A 8 10.64 -22.84 24.89
C ASN A 8 10.22 -21.41 24.50
N VAL A 9 11.10 -20.42 24.66
CA VAL A 9 10.86 -19.05 24.13
C VAL A 9 11.99 -18.55 23.23
N GLN A 10 13.07 -19.31 23.04
CA GLN A 10 14.29 -18.79 22.41
C GLN A 10 14.33 -18.82 20.86
N ASN A 11 13.18 -18.98 20.18
CA ASN A 11 13.12 -18.86 18.72
C ASN A 11 11.75 -18.33 18.25
N GLN A 12 11.32 -17.18 18.78
CA GLN A 12 10.43 -16.34 17.99
C GLN A 12 11.28 -15.57 17.00
N SER A 13 11.14 -15.89 15.72
CA SER A 13 11.59 -15.04 14.63
C SER A 13 11.06 -13.63 14.91
N LEU A 14 11.96 -12.66 15.14
CA LEU A 14 11.65 -11.25 15.13
C LEU A 14 10.81 -10.99 13.88
N SER A 15 9.53 -10.70 14.07
CA SER A 15 8.63 -10.31 12.99
C SER A 15 9.30 -9.15 12.26
N THR A 16 9.52 -9.30 10.96
CA THR A 16 9.98 -8.26 10.06
C THR A 16 8.93 -7.15 10.01
N ILE A 17 8.88 -6.31 11.04
CA ILE A 17 8.14 -5.05 10.99
C ILE A 17 8.91 -4.19 10.01
N PHE A 18 8.37 -4.10 8.80
CA PHE A 18 8.80 -3.14 7.79
C PHE A 18 8.48 -1.75 8.36
N VAL A 19 9.50 -1.03 8.84
CA VAL A 19 9.37 0.32 9.42
C VAL A 19 8.76 1.32 8.43
N GLY A 20 8.71 0.99 7.13
CA GLY A 20 7.99 1.78 6.12
C GLY A 20 6.50 2.00 6.40
N ASN A 21 5.87 1.23 7.31
CA ASN A 21 4.47 1.43 7.72
C ASN A 21 4.29 2.17 9.06
N ILE A 22 5.37 2.48 9.79
CA ILE A 22 5.29 3.32 10.97
C ILE A 22 5.59 4.74 10.51
N GLN A 23 4.61 5.64 10.54
CA GLN A 23 4.84 7.08 10.32
C GLN A 23 5.70 7.63 11.47
N CYS A 24 7.01 7.40 11.42
CA CYS A 24 7.96 8.08 12.28
C CYS A 24 8.15 9.49 11.74
N ILE A 25 8.06 10.50 12.60
CA ILE A 25 8.38 11.88 12.23
C ILE A 25 9.82 11.90 11.74
N LYS A 26 10.13 12.58 10.62
CA LYS A 26 11.52 12.71 10.18
C LYS A 26 12.23 13.79 10.99
N LEU A 27 13.44 13.52 11.50
CA LEU A 27 14.27 14.51 12.15
C LEU A 27 14.73 15.56 11.13
N GLN A 28 14.38 16.82 11.36
CA GLN A 28 14.68 17.94 10.46
C GLN A 28 15.84 18.80 10.99
N GLY A 29 16.64 19.35 10.07
CA GLY A 29 17.84 20.13 10.40
C GLY A 29 17.60 21.63 10.64
N ASP A 30 16.37 22.11 10.51
CA ASP A 30 16.07 23.54 10.67
C ASP A 30 16.11 23.96 12.15
N LYS A 31 17.04 24.88 12.47
CA LYS A 31 17.25 25.44 13.82
C LYS A 31 16.00 26.13 14.38
N LYS A 32 15.01 26.49 13.56
CA LYS A 32 13.76 27.14 14.00
C LYS A 32 12.65 26.16 14.42
N THR A 33 12.68 24.91 13.98
CA THR A 33 11.63 23.90 14.22
C THR A 33 12.23 22.59 14.71
N ASN A 34 13.14 22.66 15.69
CA ASN A 34 13.84 21.50 16.23
C ASN A 34 12.85 20.47 16.81
N ASN A 35 12.52 19.44 16.03
CA ASN A 35 11.62 18.35 16.41
C ASN A 35 12.36 17.18 17.08
N TYR A 36 13.63 17.38 17.45
CA TYR A 36 14.51 16.36 18.01
C TYR A 36 13.93 15.66 19.23
N ASN A 37 13.34 16.38 20.19
CA ASN A 37 12.78 15.77 21.39
C ASN A 37 11.60 14.82 21.07
N ILE A 38 10.73 15.22 20.15
CA ILE A 38 9.57 14.40 19.72
C ILE A 38 10.06 13.16 18.95
N TRP A 39 11.02 13.36 18.05
CA TRP A 39 11.66 12.28 17.31
C TRP A 39 12.37 11.29 18.25
N LYS A 40 13.11 11.80 19.25
CA LYS A 40 13.84 11.01 20.24
C LYS A 40 12.90 10.12 21.05
N ASP A 41 11.80 10.68 21.55
CA ASP A 41 10.80 9.91 22.32
C ASP A 41 10.16 8.81 21.48
N GLN A 42 9.82 9.09 20.20
CA GLN A 42 9.29 8.08 19.27
C GLN A 42 10.28 6.94 19.01
N MET A 43 11.56 7.28 18.79
CA MET A 43 12.59 6.29 18.50
C MET A 43 12.92 5.43 19.72
N ILE A 44 12.94 6.01 20.93
CA ILE A 44 13.09 5.27 22.19
C ILE A 44 11.93 4.27 22.35
N CYS A 45 10.68 4.70 22.19
CA CYS A 45 9.52 3.80 22.27
C CYS A 45 9.59 2.64 21.26
N LEU A 46 10.06 2.90 20.04
CA LEU A 46 10.24 1.87 19.01
C LEU A 46 11.31 0.85 19.43
N LEU A 47 12.46 1.31 19.90
CA LEU A 47 13.57 0.45 20.31
C LEU A 47 13.27 -0.35 21.58
N GLU A 48 12.57 0.26 22.55
CA GLU A 48 12.07 -0.42 23.75
C GLU A 48 11.09 -1.55 23.39
N SER A 49 10.18 -1.32 22.43
CA SER A 49 9.21 -2.34 22.00
C SER A 49 9.84 -3.61 21.43
N GLN A 50 11.10 -3.52 20.98
CA GLN A 50 11.84 -4.61 20.34
C GLN A 50 13.03 -5.09 21.17
N ASP A 51 13.18 -4.61 22.41
CA ASP A 51 14.32 -4.92 23.29
C ASP A 51 15.69 -4.57 22.66
N LEU A 52 15.73 -3.46 21.91
CA LEU A 52 16.90 -2.97 21.18
C LEU A 52 17.47 -1.66 21.75
N LEU A 53 16.90 -1.13 22.84
CA LEU A 53 17.37 0.10 23.50
C LEU A 53 18.85 0.02 23.89
N GLY A 54 19.30 -1.20 24.23
CA GLY A 54 20.67 -1.48 24.64
C GLY A 54 21.76 -1.05 23.65
N PHE A 55 21.41 -0.97 22.36
CA PHE A 55 22.35 -0.58 21.29
C PHE A 55 22.58 0.93 21.17
N ILE A 56 21.71 1.76 21.79
CA ILE A 56 21.89 3.21 21.84
C ILE A 56 22.36 3.68 23.22
N ASP A 57 21.86 3.09 24.31
CA ASP A 57 22.24 3.46 25.68
C ASP A 57 23.59 2.83 26.13
N GLY A 58 24.08 1.82 25.40
CA GLY A 58 25.39 1.20 25.58
C GLY A 58 25.40 0.03 26.55
N THR A 59 24.22 -0.42 27.00
CA THR A 59 24.08 -1.61 27.83
C THR A 59 24.26 -2.90 27.01
N ALA A 60 24.09 -2.86 25.69
CA ALA A 60 24.42 -3.98 24.78
C ALA A 60 25.93 -3.97 24.41
N LEU A 61 26.76 -4.51 25.31
CA LEU A 61 28.22 -4.56 25.13
C LEU A 61 28.64 -5.32 23.86
N GLN A 62 29.60 -4.76 23.13
CA GLN A 62 30.18 -5.34 21.93
C GLN A 62 31.00 -6.61 22.27
N PRO A 63 30.64 -7.80 21.74
CA PRO A 63 31.42 -9.01 21.95
C PRO A 63 32.78 -8.96 21.24
N LEU A 64 33.77 -9.71 21.72
CA LEU A 64 35.07 -9.83 21.04
C LEU A 64 34.88 -10.43 19.64
N ARG A 65 35.48 -9.79 18.62
CA ARG A 65 35.33 -10.17 17.21
C ARG A 65 35.89 -11.55 16.87
N ASN A 66 36.96 -11.96 17.56
CA ASN A 66 37.67 -13.23 17.34
C ASN A 66 37.78 -13.98 18.68
N PHE A 67 37.80 -15.33 18.65
CA PHE A 67 38.13 -16.12 19.84
C PHE A 67 39.61 -15.94 20.21
N ILE A 68 39.91 -15.77 21.50
CA ILE A 68 41.28 -15.95 22.01
C ILE A 68 41.40 -17.40 22.45
N THR A 69 42.23 -18.20 21.77
CA THR A 69 42.67 -19.49 22.30
C THR A 69 43.62 -19.24 23.47
N GLN A 70 43.08 -19.19 24.70
CA GLN A 70 43.93 -19.38 25.88
C GLN A 70 44.27 -20.86 25.99
N GLY A 71 45.49 -21.21 25.59
CA GLY A 71 46.08 -22.51 25.89
C GLY A 71 46.30 -22.65 27.39
N LEU A 72 45.55 -23.56 28.01
CA LEU A 72 46.00 -24.27 29.19
C LEU A 72 46.62 -25.57 28.69
N ASP A 73 47.94 -25.68 28.76
CA ASP A 73 48.61 -26.94 29.06
C ASP A 73 49.99 -26.65 29.64
N GLU A 74 50.12 -26.93 30.93
CA GLU A 74 51.41 -27.13 31.59
C GLU A 74 52.08 -28.39 31.04
N SER A 75 53.41 -28.37 30.96
CA SER A 75 54.34 -29.50 30.75
C SER A 75 54.94 -29.65 29.35
N SER A 76 56.05 -28.95 29.11
CA SER A 76 57.27 -29.56 28.57
C SER A 76 58.44 -28.57 28.60
N LYS A 77 59.45 -28.91 29.41
CA LYS A 77 60.77 -28.27 29.43
C LYS A 77 61.65 -28.83 28.32
N ASN A 78 62.60 -27.99 27.89
CA ASN A 78 63.85 -28.29 27.19
C ASN A 78 63.77 -28.60 25.69
N THR A 79 64.44 -27.79 24.85
CA THR A 79 65.84 -28.02 24.41
C THR A 79 66.21 -27.08 23.25
N THR A 80 67.23 -26.25 23.49
CA THR A 80 68.31 -25.68 22.64
C THR A 80 68.29 -25.69 21.09
N ARG A 81 68.87 -24.57 20.57
CA ARG A 81 69.85 -24.41 19.46
C ARG A 81 69.37 -24.10 18.03
N GLU A 82 69.65 -22.85 17.63
CA GLU A 82 70.50 -22.38 16.51
C GLU A 82 70.49 -23.04 15.11
N PHE A 83 70.33 -22.14 14.11
CA PHE A 83 70.88 -22.10 12.73
C PHE A 83 70.58 -23.25 11.73
N ASP A 84 69.80 -22.96 10.68
CA ASP A 84 70.26 -22.76 9.28
C ASP A 84 69.19 -23.09 8.21
N GLU A 85 69.43 -22.46 7.06
CA GLU A 85 68.71 -22.31 5.78
C GLU A 85 67.78 -23.40 5.20
N MET A 86 66.86 -22.89 4.35
CA MET A 86 66.37 -23.47 3.09
C MET A 86 65.03 -24.23 3.09
N GLY A 87 64.10 -23.79 2.23
CA GLY A 87 63.17 -24.68 1.52
C GLY A 87 61.68 -24.43 1.72
N ASP A 88 61.05 -23.97 0.64
CA ASP A 88 59.64 -23.93 0.26
C ASP A 88 58.59 -24.79 1.01
N LYS A 89 57.39 -24.18 1.13
CA LYS A 89 56.01 -24.70 1.26
C LYS A 89 55.35 -24.66 2.65
N GLU A 90 54.09 -24.21 2.59
CA GLU A 90 53.00 -24.31 3.58
C GLU A 90 52.95 -23.25 4.70
N LEU A 91 52.16 -22.20 4.45
CA LEU A 91 51.34 -21.52 5.47
C LEU A 91 49.96 -21.27 4.86
N ALA A 92 49.17 -22.34 4.83
CA ALA A 92 47.73 -22.29 4.67
C ALA A 92 47.09 -22.06 6.04
N ASP A 93 46.13 -21.13 6.09
CA ASP A 93 44.95 -21.11 6.95
C ASP A 93 45.14 -21.24 8.48
N GLU A 94 45.54 -20.14 9.14
CA GLU A 94 44.97 -19.84 10.46
C GLU A 94 43.56 -19.25 10.27
N GLU A 95 42.58 -20.14 10.18
CA GLU A 95 41.16 -19.82 10.09
C GLU A 95 40.71 -19.07 11.36
N HIS A 96 40.81 -17.74 11.32
CA HIS A 96 40.29 -16.84 12.36
C HIS A 96 38.76 -16.97 12.42
N LYS A 97 38.28 -17.91 13.22
CA LYS A 97 36.84 -18.15 13.39
C LYS A 97 36.21 -16.93 14.07
N ILE A 98 35.44 -16.16 13.32
CA ILE A 98 34.74 -14.96 13.81
C ILE A 98 33.72 -15.40 14.87
N ASN A 99 33.71 -14.72 16.01
CA ASN A 99 32.78 -15.00 17.09
C ASN A 99 31.32 -14.85 16.59
N PRO A 100 30.49 -15.91 16.63
CA PRO A 100 29.09 -15.83 16.21
C PRO A 100 28.28 -14.79 16.99
N GLU A 101 28.62 -14.54 18.27
CA GLU A 101 27.95 -13.52 19.08
C GLU A 101 28.26 -12.11 18.57
N TYR A 102 29.49 -11.85 18.12
CA TYR A 102 29.86 -10.59 17.47
C TYR A 102 29.08 -10.39 16.17
N VAL A 103 28.91 -11.44 15.36
CA VAL A 103 28.14 -11.37 14.10
C VAL A 103 26.67 -11.05 14.38
N MET A 104 26.07 -11.70 15.38
CA MET A 104 24.68 -11.45 15.76
C MET A 104 24.47 -10.07 16.37
N TRP A 105 25.39 -9.62 17.22
CA TRP A 105 25.41 -8.26 17.76
C TRP A 105 25.53 -7.23 16.64
N ARG A 106 26.46 -7.40 15.70
CA ARG A 106 26.69 -6.46 14.59
C ARG A 106 25.50 -6.39 13.63
N ARG A 107 24.77 -7.48 13.42
CA ARG A 107 23.52 -7.46 12.64
C ARG A 107 22.43 -6.62 13.30
N ARG A 108 22.29 -6.71 14.63
CA ARG A 108 21.30 -5.93 15.40
C ARG A 108 21.69 -4.45 15.48
N ASP A 109 22.96 -4.16 15.72
CA ASP A 109 23.51 -2.80 15.67
C ASP A 109 23.24 -2.13 14.30
N ARG A 110 23.52 -2.84 13.19
CA ARG A 110 23.26 -2.32 11.83
C ARG A 110 21.77 -2.12 11.55
N LEU A 111 20.90 -2.95 12.12
CA LEU A 111 19.45 -2.78 12.00
C LEU A 111 18.98 -1.51 12.70
N VAL A 112 19.41 -1.30 13.95
CA VAL A 112 19.08 -0.09 14.73
C VAL A 112 19.61 1.15 14.02
N LYS A 113 20.85 1.11 13.53
CA LYS A 113 21.44 2.20 12.73
C LYS A 113 20.61 2.52 11.50
N ALA A 114 20.15 1.51 10.76
CA ALA A 114 19.31 1.70 9.58
C ALA A 114 17.97 2.34 9.94
N TRP A 115 17.35 1.96 11.06
CA TRP A 115 16.10 2.57 11.53
C TRP A 115 16.25 4.05 11.87
N ILE A 116 17.34 4.39 12.57
CA ILE A 116 17.66 5.78 12.89
C ILE A 116 17.87 6.56 11.60
N ILE A 117 18.71 6.08 10.67
CA ILE A 117 19.00 6.76 9.39
C ILE A 117 17.74 6.96 8.54
N CYS A 118 16.89 5.95 8.40
CA CYS A 118 15.65 6.06 7.62
C CYS A 118 14.66 7.10 8.19
N SER A 119 14.82 7.48 9.46
CA SER A 119 14.02 8.51 10.12
C SER A 119 14.63 9.92 10.04
N LEU A 120 15.73 10.12 9.31
CA LEU A 120 16.37 11.41 9.13
C LEU A 120 15.98 12.04 7.78
N THR A 121 16.00 13.37 7.67
CA THR A 121 16.04 14.04 6.36
C THR A 121 17.43 13.93 5.72
N GLU A 122 17.54 14.19 4.42
CA GLU A 122 18.83 14.16 3.71
C GLU A 122 19.85 15.11 4.33
N GLU A 123 19.41 16.28 4.82
CA GLU A 123 20.24 17.26 5.51
C GLU A 123 20.84 16.70 6.81
N VAL A 124 20.02 16.10 7.68
CA VAL A 124 20.48 15.57 8.97
C VAL A 124 21.26 14.27 8.79
N MET A 125 20.94 13.49 7.77
CA MET A 125 21.67 12.27 7.43
C MET A 125 23.13 12.56 7.11
N SER A 126 23.43 13.71 6.48
CA SER A 126 24.81 14.13 6.16
C SER A 126 25.72 14.27 7.38
N ILE A 127 25.13 14.48 8.57
CA ILE A 127 25.86 14.66 9.84
C ILE A 127 26.40 13.33 10.37
N VAL A 128 25.73 12.22 10.08
CA VAL A 128 25.96 10.90 10.70
C VAL A 128 26.40 9.84 9.69
N VAL A 129 26.85 10.24 8.50
CA VAL A 129 27.27 9.31 7.43
C VAL A 129 28.49 8.49 7.85
N ASP A 130 29.38 9.08 8.65
CA ASP A 130 30.68 8.50 8.99
C ASP A 130 30.69 7.71 10.32
N SER A 131 29.62 7.75 11.13
CA SER A 131 29.57 7.03 12.41
C SER A 131 29.53 5.50 12.17
N ASP A 132 30.19 4.68 12.98
CA ASP A 132 30.28 3.22 12.71
C ASP A 132 29.11 2.42 13.28
N THR A 133 28.68 2.74 14.50
CA THR A 133 27.63 2.04 15.25
C THR A 133 26.34 2.85 15.38
N ALA A 134 25.24 2.20 15.76
CA ALA A 134 23.98 2.89 16.06
C ALA A 134 24.12 3.89 17.21
N ARG A 135 24.97 3.56 18.19
CA ARG A 135 25.30 4.43 19.32
C ARG A 135 26.02 5.69 18.88
N ASP A 136 26.98 5.58 17.96
CA ASP A 136 27.72 6.75 17.47
C ASP A 136 26.78 7.73 16.77
N VAL A 137 25.90 7.21 15.90
CA VAL A 137 24.84 8.01 15.26
C VAL A 137 23.96 8.70 16.31
N TRP A 138 23.55 7.96 17.36
CA TRP A 138 22.70 8.50 18.41
C TRP A 138 23.37 9.65 19.19
N ILE A 139 24.65 9.48 19.55
CA ILE A 139 25.44 10.48 20.27
C ILE A 139 25.66 11.73 19.39
N GLU A 140 25.99 11.55 18.11
CA GLU A 140 26.20 12.68 17.18
C GLU A 140 24.93 13.52 17.02
N LEU A 141 23.77 12.87 16.87
CA LEU A 141 22.48 13.57 16.83
C LEU A 141 22.18 14.26 18.18
N GLU A 142 22.48 13.61 19.29
CA GLU A 142 22.30 14.21 20.61
C GLU A 142 23.20 15.44 20.82
N MET A 143 24.44 15.39 20.36
CA MET A 143 25.38 16.52 20.45
C MET A 143 24.99 17.69 19.55
N GLU A 144 24.45 17.39 18.37
CA GLU A 144 24.06 18.42 17.40
C GLU A 144 22.75 19.11 17.81
N PHE A 145 21.77 18.35 18.27
CA PHE A 145 20.41 18.86 18.51
C PHE A 145 20.08 19.14 19.98
N SER A 146 20.92 18.76 20.95
CA SER A 146 20.69 19.02 22.40
C SER A 146 21.35 20.31 22.93
N LYS A 147 21.98 21.13 22.09
CA LYS A 147 22.52 22.44 22.54
C LYS A 147 21.41 23.49 22.67
N PRO A 148 21.30 24.22 23.80
CA PRO A 148 20.38 25.35 23.90
C PRO A 148 20.86 26.50 22.99
N GLN A 149 19.97 27.00 22.13
CA GLN A 149 20.24 28.15 21.27
C GLN A 149 20.43 29.41 22.11
N VAL A 150 21.64 29.95 22.14
CA VAL A 150 21.93 31.36 22.48
C VAL A 150 22.14 32.06 21.14
N ASP A 151 21.18 32.87 20.70
CA ASP A 151 21.46 33.90 19.70
C ASP A 151 20.67 35.17 19.98
N THR A 152 21.46 36.22 20.20
CA THR A 152 21.15 37.63 20.37
C THR A 152 20.70 38.26 19.05
N SER A 153 19.44 38.68 18.92
CA SER A 153 19.01 39.90 18.20
C SER A 153 17.47 40.06 18.16
N ALA A 154 16.93 40.66 19.24
CA ALA A 154 15.68 41.44 19.37
C ALA A 154 14.29 40.85 18.97
N PRO A 155 13.19 41.24 19.66
CA PRO A 155 13.04 41.74 21.04
C PRO A 155 12.49 40.65 21.98
N GLU A 156 12.53 40.95 23.28
CA GLU A 156 12.01 40.15 24.38
C GLU A 156 10.63 39.56 24.09
N ASP A 157 10.53 38.22 24.11
CA ASP A 157 9.37 37.46 24.61
C ASP A 157 9.77 35.97 24.70
N ALA A 158 10.54 35.65 25.75
CA ALA A 158 10.84 34.30 26.14
C ALA A 158 9.66 33.70 26.92
N GLU A 159 8.86 32.82 26.29
CA GLU A 159 7.93 31.91 26.99
C GLU A 159 8.38 30.43 26.92
N THR A 160 9.68 30.15 26.80
CA THR A 160 10.20 28.79 26.95
C THR A 160 10.42 28.46 28.42
N GLY A 161 9.36 27.92 29.06
CA GLY A 161 9.41 27.40 30.43
C GLY A 161 8.09 27.44 31.19
N LYS A 162 6.91 27.35 30.54
CA LYS A 162 5.65 27.22 31.27
C LYS A 162 5.48 25.79 31.78
N ASP A 163 5.51 25.63 33.10
CA ASP A 163 5.13 24.40 33.77
C ASP A 163 3.61 24.18 33.61
N PHE A 164 3.22 23.33 32.65
CA PHE A 164 1.81 22.99 32.38
C PHE A 164 1.22 22.03 33.43
N ASN A 165 1.99 21.62 34.45
CA ASN A 165 1.50 20.73 35.52
C ASN A 165 0.24 21.29 36.20
N GLN A 166 0.09 22.62 36.29
CA GLN A 166 -1.10 23.26 36.84
C GLN A 166 -2.39 22.95 36.06
N TYR A 167 -2.29 22.72 34.75
CA TYR A 167 -3.45 22.45 33.88
C TYR A 167 -3.62 20.97 33.53
N LEU A 168 -2.78 20.09 34.08
CA LEU A 168 -2.80 18.64 33.81
C LEU A 168 -4.15 18.00 34.17
N GLU A 169 -4.78 18.44 35.26
CA GLU A 169 -6.11 17.96 35.66
C GLU A 169 -7.19 18.38 34.64
N LEU A 170 -7.14 19.62 34.17
CA LEU A 170 -8.07 20.13 33.17
C LEU A 170 -7.86 19.45 31.81
N TYR A 171 -6.61 19.21 31.42
CA TYR A 171 -6.26 18.45 30.22
C TYR A 171 -6.83 17.02 30.26
N ARG A 172 -6.61 16.29 31.36
CA ARG A 172 -7.15 14.93 31.54
C ARG A 172 -8.68 14.91 31.54
N ALA A 173 -9.31 15.92 32.14
CA ALA A 173 -10.76 16.07 32.14
C ALA A 173 -11.30 16.30 30.71
N ALA A 174 -10.67 17.20 29.94
CA ALA A 174 -11.03 17.46 28.55
C ALA A 174 -10.87 16.23 27.66
N LEU A 175 -9.75 15.52 27.77
CA LEU A 175 -9.45 14.31 26.99
C LEU A 175 -10.44 13.16 27.27
N ARG A 176 -10.99 13.10 28.48
CA ARG A 176 -11.99 12.09 28.90
C ARG A 176 -13.43 12.59 28.80
N ALA A 177 -13.65 13.85 28.42
CA ALA A 177 -14.93 14.54 28.49
C ALA A 177 -15.60 14.48 29.89
N ASP A 178 -14.81 14.50 30.97
CA ASP A 178 -15.30 14.45 32.35
C ASP A 178 -15.62 15.87 32.87
N TRP A 179 -16.89 16.26 32.76
CA TRP A 179 -17.32 17.60 33.17
C TRP A 179 -17.16 17.83 34.68
N HIS A 180 -17.42 16.82 35.52
CA HIS A 180 -17.34 17.00 36.97
C HIS A 180 -15.91 17.26 37.41
N MET A 181 -14.93 16.63 36.76
CA MET A 181 -13.52 16.91 37.02
C MET A 181 -13.13 18.32 36.54
N ALA A 182 -13.54 18.71 35.32
CA ALA A 182 -13.25 20.04 34.78
C ALA A 182 -13.91 21.17 35.60
N GLU A 183 -15.18 21.02 35.98
CA GLU A 183 -15.95 22.00 36.75
C GLU A 183 -15.28 22.34 38.09
N ARG A 184 -14.73 21.34 38.79
CA ARG A 184 -13.96 21.58 40.03
C ARG A 184 -12.73 22.43 39.81
N VAL A 185 -12.03 22.27 38.69
CA VAL A 185 -10.85 23.07 38.34
C VAL A 185 -11.28 24.48 37.92
N LEU A 186 -12.29 24.59 37.07
CA LEU A 186 -12.80 25.86 36.55
C LEU A 186 -13.50 26.73 37.60
N MET A 187 -14.08 26.13 38.65
CA MET A 187 -14.62 26.89 39.78
C MET A 187 -13.51 27.48 40.67
N LYS A 188 -12.34 26.84 40.73
CA LYS A 188 -11.18 27.36 41.46
C LYS A 188 -10.48 28.46 40.66
N ASP A 189 -10.35 28.27 39.36
CA ASP A 189 -9.74 29.21 38.43
C ASP A 189 -10.57 29.30 37.14
N LYS A 190 -11.36 30.37 37.01
CA LYS A 190 -12.20 30.59 35.82
C LYS A 190 -11.38 30.93 34.58
N ASP A 191 -10.18 31.48 34.74
CA ASP A 191 -9.32 31.84 33.62
C ASP A 191 -8.63 30.61 33.02
N ALA A 192 -8.60 29.48 33.73
CA ALA A 192 -8.11 28.20 33.23
C ALA A 192 -8.88 27.70 31.99
N ALA A 193 -10.15 28.09 31.80
CA ALA A 193 -10.92 27.76 30.58
C ALA A 193 -10.31 28.38 29.31
N LYS A 194 -9.57 29.50 29.47
CA LYS A 194 -8.94 30.27 28.40
C LYS A 194 -7.45 29.96 28.25
N ALA A 195 -6.89 29.20 29.19
CA ALA A 195 -5.46 28.92 29.23
C ALA A 195 -5.02 28.00 28.08
N ARG A 196 -3.79 28.21 27.62
CA ARG A 196 -3.05 27.27 26.78
C ARG A 196 -2.52 26.16 27.71
N ILE A 197 -3.05 24.96 27.57
CA ILE A 197 -2.86 23.88 28.55
C ILE A 197 -1.79 22.86 28.14
N ASN A 198 -1.21 22.99 26.94
CA ASN A 198 -0.12 22.14 26.47
C ASN A 198 0.87 22.89 25.55
N THR A 199 1.90 22.16 25.11
CA THR A 199 2.97 22.65 24.24
C THR A 199 2.50 23.06 22.84
N SER A 200 1.39 22.49 22.36
CA SER A 200 0.76 22.85 21.09
C SER A 200 -0.08 24.13 21.18
N PHE A 201 -0.09 24.81 22.34
CA PHE A 201 -0.92 25.97 22.63
C PHE A 201 -2.42 25.71 22.52
N GLU A 202 -2.83 24.45 22.67
CA GLU A 202 -4.23 24.08 22.68
C GLU A 202 -4.89 24.51 23.99
N THR A 203 -6.16 24.90 23.90
CA THR A 203 -7.03 25.11 25.06
C THR A 203 -7.76 23.82 25.42
N ALA A 204 -8.40 23.78 26.60
CA ALA A 204 -9.26 22.65 26.98
C ALA A 204 -10.36 22.36 25.93
N LEU A 205 -10.79 23.38 25.19
CA LEU A 205 -11.79 23.25 24.13
C LEU A 205 -11.25 22.47 22.92
N HIS A 206 -10.02 22.75 22.46
CA HIS A 206 -9.40 22.02 21.34
C HIS A 206 -9.31 20.51 21.64
N ILE A 207 -8.86 20.17 22.85
CA ILE A 207 -8.74 18.78 23.30
C ILE A 207 -10.11 18.11 23.42
N ALA A 208 -11.08 18.79 24.03
CA ALA A 208 -12.40 18.22 24.28
C ALA A 208 -13.17 17.89 23.00
N VAL A 209 -13.01 18.70 21.95
CA VAL A 209 -13.65 18.48 20.64
C VAL A 209 -13.22 17.14 20.02
N MET A 210 -11.98 16.71 20.27
CA MET A 210 -11.42 15.46 19.76
C MET A 210 -11.81 14.24 20.63
N ALA A 211 -12.36 14.47 21.82
CA ALA A 211 -12.75 13.41 22.75
C ALA A 211 -14.08 12.74 22.36
N LYS A 212 -14.22 11.45 22.69
CA LYS A 212 -15.45 10.69 22.45
C LYS A 212 -16.56 11.14 23.40
N ASN A 213 -17.78 11.30 22.90
CA ASN A 213 -18.96 11.73 23.68
C ASN A 213 -18.83 13.09 24.37
N ALA A 214 -18.11 14.04 23.77
CA ALA A 214 -17.81 15.32 24.39
C ALA A 214 -18.92 16.39 24.29
N ASN A 215 -20.07 16.11 23.66
CA ASN A 215 -21.06 17.15 23.33
C ASN A 215 -21.56 17.92 24.56
N ASN A 216 -21.87 17.21 25.65
CA ASN A 216 -22.29 17.83 26.92
C ASN A 216 -21.14 18.60 27.59
N PHE A 217 -19.93 18.04 27.56
CA PHE A 217 -18.75 18.70 28.11
C PHE A 217 -18.46 20.01 27.37
N VAL A 218 -18.46 19.97 26.03
CA VAL A 218 -18.19 21.12 25.18
C VAL A 218 -19.29 22.17 25.32
N SER A 219 -20.57 21.78 25.32
CA SER A 219 -21.68 22.72 25.54
C SER A 219 -21.48 23.53 26.81
N LYS A 220 -21.17 22.86 27.93
CA LYS A 220 -20.95 23.53 29.20
C LYS A 220 -19.66 24.33 29.22
N LEU A 221 -18.57 23.83 28.63
CA LEU A 221 -17.31 24.58 28.55
C LEU A 221 -17.47 25.88 27.76
N VAL A 222 -18.20 25.83 26.64
CA VAL A 222 -18.51 26.98 25.79
C VAL A 222 -19.37 28.01 26.53
N ASP A 223 -20.27 27.57 27.43
CA ASP A 223 -21.03 28.50 28.28
C ASP A 223 -20.15 29.24 29.31
N PHE A 224 -19.05 28.61 29.75
CA PHE A 224 -18.06 29.24 30.63
C PHE A 224 -17.08 30.17 29.90
N MET A 225 -16.91 30.01 28.58
CA MET A 225 -15.97 30.78 27.79
C MET A 225 -16.63 32.01 27.13
N PRO A 226 -15.96 33.19 27.13
CA PRO A 226 -16.42 34.32 26.35
C PRO A 226 -16.20 34.07 24.86
N ASN A 227 -17.04 34.66 24.00
CA ASN A 227 -17.01 34.42 22.55
C ASN A 227 -15.64 34.68 21.90
N ALA A 228 -14.93 35.71 22.35
CA ALA A 228 -13.58 36.02 21.86
C ALA A 228 -12.56 34.90 22.15
N SER A 229 -12.72 34.17 23.24
CA SER A 229 -11.82 33.06 23.59
C SER A 229 -12.10 31.77 22.82
N LEU A 230 -13.27 31.65 22.16
CA LEU A 230 -13.55 30.54 21.26
C LEU A 230 -12.74 30.63 19.96
N ALA A 231 -12.29 31.84 19.62
CA ALA A 231 -11.44 32.12 18.46
C ALA A 231 -9.94 31.96 18.75
N TYR A 232 -9.56 31.50 19.94
CA TYR A 232 -8.15 31.22 20.23
C TYR A 232 -7.61 30.11 19.35
N GLU A 233 -6.39 30.32 18.89
CA GLU A 233 -5.69 29.46 17.97
C GLU A 233 -4.57 28.68 18.67
N ASP A 234 -4.36 27.45 18.24
CA ASP A 234 -3.22 26.63 18.59
C ASP A 234 -1.93 27.09 17.86
N HIS A 235 -0.83 26.35 18.00
CA HIS A 235 0.44 26.66 17.34
C HIS A 235 0.39 26.60 15.79
N LEU A 236 -0.61 25.95 15.20
CA LEU A 236 -0.82 25.86 13.76
C LEU A 236 -1.81 26.92 13.26
N GLY A 237 -2.36 27.75 14.14
CA GLY A 237 -3.43 28.68 13.80
C GLY A 237 -4.82 28.04 13.78
N ASN A 238 -4.96 26.79 14.23
CA ASN A 238 -6.26 26.12 14.23
C ASN A 238 -7.08 26.57 15.43
N THR A 239 -8.34 26.88 15.18
CA THR A 239 -9.36 27.05 16.22
C THR A 239 -9.99 25.70 16.59
N ALA A 240 -10.76 25.66 17.67
CA ALA A 240 -11.54 24.49 18.06
C ALA A 240 -12.53 24.02 16.96
N LEU A 241 -12.95 24.93 16.06
CA LEU A 241 -13.81 24.57 14.93
C LEU A 241 -13.05 23.81 13.82
N HIS A 242 -11.75 24.10 13.63
CA HIS A 242 -10.88 23.29 12.75
C HIS A 242 -10.72 21.88 13.30
N ALA A 243 -10.44 21.75 14.60
CA ALA A 243 -10.39 20.45 15.27
C ALA A 243 -11.73 19.67 15.14
N THR A 244 -12.86 20.38 15.14
CA THR A 244 -14.18 19.78 14.94
C THR A 244 -14.34 19.18 13.54
N ALA A 245 -13.83 19.88 12.52
CA ALA A 245 -13.80 19.39 11.15
C ALA A 245 -12.98 18.10 11.01
N THR A 246 -11.86 17.98 11.72
CA THR A 246 -11.05 16.77 11.78
C THR A 246 -11.73 15.65 12.56
N ALA A 247 -12.33 15.96 13.71
CA ALA A 247 -13.05 14.99 14.55
C ALA A 247 -14.28 14.42 13.83
N GLY A 248 -14.96 15.22 13.01
CA GLY A 248 -16.16 14.82 12.28
C GLY A 248 -17.46 14.91 13.11
N ASN A 249 -17.50 15.72 14.17
CA ASN A 249 -18.65 15.85 15.06
C ASN A 249 -19.51 17.09 14.74
N ILE A 250 -20.63 16.87 14.04
CA ILE A 250 -21.54 17.94 13.59
C ILE A 250 -22.19 18.67 14.77
N GLU A 251 -22.57 17.96 15.83
CA GLU A 251 -23.28 18.56 16.97
C GLU A 251 -22.41 19.59 17.68
N ILE A 252 -21.13 19.26 17.90
CA ILE A 252 -20.14 20.20 18.44
C ILE A 252 -19.94 21.38 17.50
N GLY A 253 -19.85 21.13 16.19
CA GLY A 253 -19.74 22.20 15.19
C GLY A 253 -20.94 23.17 15.27
N ASN A 254 -22.15 22.64 15.43
CA ASN A 254 -23.36 23.43 15.60
C ASN A 254 -23.33 24.28 16.88
N ILE A 255 -22.89 23.71 18.00
CA ILE A 255 -22.74 24.44 19.27
C ILE A 255 -21.77 25.63 19.09
N LEU A 256 -20.60 25.38 18.50
CA LEU A 256 -19.57 26.41 18.33
C LEU A 256 -20.01 27.51 17.35
N ILE A 257 -20.58 27.14 16.20
CA ILE A 257 -21.02 28.09 15.16
C ILE A 257 -22.20 28.95 15.65
N ASN A 258 -23.17 28.36 16.38
CA ASN A 258 -24.26 29.14 16.96
C ASN A 258 -23.78 30.15 18.00
N ARG A 259 -22.69 29.82 18.71
CA ARG A 259 -22.12 30.70 19.73
C ARG A 259 -21.26 31.81 19.12
N ASN A 260 -20.43 31.48 18.12
CA ASN A 260 -19.60 32.42 17.41
C ASN A 260 -19.49 32.03 15.91
N PRO A 261 -20.30 32.65 15.03
CA PRO A 261 -20.28 32.37 13.60
C PRO A 261 -18.97 32.76 12.90
N ASP A 262 -18.23 33.74 13.45
CA ASP A 262 -17.00 34.26 12.85
C ASP A 262 -15.89 33.19 12.78
N LEU A 263 -16.00 32.13 13.60
CA LEU A 263 -15.10 30.98 13.58
C LEU A 263 -15.02 30.30 12.21
N LEU A 264 -16.08 30.41 11.38
CA LEU A 264 -16.11 29.89 10.01
C LEU A 264 -15.11 30.60 9.08
N TYR A 265 -14.70 31.82 9.43
CA TYR A 265 -13.92 32.72 8.60
C TYR A 265 -12.52 33.01 9.17
N ILE A 266 -12.10 32.29 10.21
CA ILE A 266 -10.73 32.30 10.71
C ILE A 266 -9.94 31.26 9.93
N ALA A 267 -8.86 31.67 9.28
CA ALA A 267 -7.96 30.78 8.56
C ALA A 267 -6.75 30.44 9.43
N ASN A 268 -6.30 29.19 9.38
CA ASN A 268 -5.08 28.77 10.07
C ASN A 268 -3.81 29.26 9.35
N ARG A 269 -2.62 28.90 9.85
CA ARG A 269 -1.34 29.32 9.26
C ARG A 269 -1.11 28.83 7.84
N GLU A 270 -1.79 27.77 7.42
CA GLU A 270 -1.79 27.27 6.04
C GLU A 270 -2.86 27.95 5.17
N ASN A 271 -3.49 29.02 5.66
CA ASN A 271 -4.57 29.75 5.02
C ASN A 271 -5.80 28.87 4.71
N ARG A 272 -6.02 27.82 5.53
CA ARG A 272 -7.19 26.94 5.45
C ARG A 272 -8.24 27.32 6.47
N TYR A 273 -9.48 27.36 6.02
CA TYR A 273 -10.67 27.57 6.85
C TYR A 273 -11.24 26.22 7.31
N PRO A 274 -12.13 26.17 8.33
CA PRO A 274 -12.69 24.92 8.83
C PRO A 274 -13.37 24.04 7.75
N VAL A 275 -13.95 24.65 6.71
CA VAL A 275 -14.54 23.92 5.56
C VAL A 275 -13.50 23.15 4.74
N HIS A 276 -12.26 23.65 4.65
CA HIS A 276 -11.16 22.97 3.96
C HIS A 276 -10.68 21.77 4.77
N GLU A 277 -10.53 21.93 6.07
CA GLU A 277 -10.17 20.83 6.98
C GLU A 277 -11.21 19.69 6.94
N ALA A 278 -12.49 20.04 6.82
CA ALA A 278 -13.57 19.04 6.72
C ALA A 278 -13.49 18.25 5.41
N ALA A 279 -13.13 18.91 4.30
CA ALA A 279 -12.90 18.27 3.01
C ALA A 279 -11.65 17.39 3.02
N GLN A 280 -10.52 17.89 3.54
CA GLN A 280 -9.26 17.16 3.63
C GLN A 280 -9.38 15.92 4.53
N SER A 281 -10.11 16.04 5.64
CA SER A 281 -10.37 14.93 6.58
C SER A 281 -11.46 13.96 6.09
N ALA A 282 -12.00 14.17 4.87
CA ALA A 282 -13.07 13.40 4.25
C ALA A 282 -14.32 13.22 5.14
N LYS A 283 -14.64 14.21 5.99
CA LYS A 283 -15.80 14.18 6.90
C LYS A 283 -17.04 14.72 6.22
N ARG A 284 -17.64 13.95 5.31
CA ARG A 284 -18.77 14.36 4.44
C ARG A 284 -19.86 15.13 5.18
N HIS A 285 -20.34 14.61 6.32
CA HIS A 285 -21.47 15.23 7.02
C HIS A 285 -21.13 16.60 7.63
N VAL A 286 -19.92 16.78 8.16
CA VAL A 286 -19.45 18.10 8.66
C VAL A 286 -19.18 19.03 7.48
N LEU A 287 -18.59 18.52 6.40
CA LEU A 287 -18.35 19.30 5.18
C LEU A 287 -19.65 19.86 4.60
N VAL A 288 -20.69 19.02 4.44
CA VAL A 288 -22.01 19.47 3.94
C VAL A 288 -22.60 20.54 4.86
N TYR A 289 -22.52 20.34 6.17
CA TYR A 289 -23.00 21.32 7.14
C TYR A 289 -22.23 22.65 7.00
N PHE A 290 -20.89 22.61 6.98
CA PHE A 290 -20.05 23.81 6.86
C PHE A 290 -20.27 24.54 5.53
N LEU A 291 -20.41 23.82 4.41
CA LEU A 291 -20.77 24.41 3.11
C LEU A 291 -22.15 25.11 3.14
N SER A 292 -23.10 24.60 3.93
CA SER A 292 -24.43 25.19 4.04
C SER A 292 -24.48 26.48 4.87
N VAL A 293 -23.62 26.59 5.91
CA VAL A 293 -23.62 27.73 6.84
C VAL A 293 -22.59 28.80 6.49
N THR A 294 -21.55 28.45 5.73
CA THR A 294 -20.50 29.39 5.28
C THR A 294 -21.01 30.17 4.07
N LYS A 295 -21.44 31.42 4.30
CA LYS A 295 -22.11 32.25 3.29
C LYS A 295 -21.15 33.15 2.54
N GLU A 296 -20.09 33.61 3.19
CA GLU A 296 -19.14 34.55 2.59
C GLU A 296 -18.24 33.85 1.56
N PRO A 297 -17.78 34.59 0.54
CA PRO A 297 -17.01 33.99 -0.54
C PRO A 297 -15.52 33.77 -0.22
N ALA A 298 -15.03 34.24 0.92
CA ALA A 298 -13.60 34.18 1.26
C ALA A 298 -13.03 32.74 1.22
N PRO A 299 -13.70 31.72 1.77
CA PRO A 299 -13.24 30.32 1.69
C PRO A 299 -13.35 29.68 0.30
N TYR A 300 -13.91 30.38 -0.69
CA TYR A 300 -14.21 29.84 -2.04
C TYR A 300 -13.47 30.57 -3.16
N LYS A 301 -12.59 31.53 -2.82
CA LYS A 301 -11.92 32.40 -3.79
C LYS A 301 -10.45 32.03 -3.99
N GLY A 302 -9.98 32.24 -5.23
CA GLY A 302 -8.57 32.09 -5.61
C GLY A 302 -7.98 30.71 -5.31
N GLU A 303 -6.71 30.68 -4.88
CA GLU A 303 -5.99 29.45 -4.53
C GLU A 303 -6.71 28.64 -3.43
N VAL A 304 -7.27 29.33 -2.44
CA VAL A 304 -7.99 28.71 -1.31
C VAL A 304 -9.21 27.93 -1.80
N GLY A 305 -10.03 28.55 -2.66
CA GLY A 305 -11.18 27.87 -3.26
C GLY A 305 -10.79 26.70 -4.18
N LEU A 306 -9.63 26.78 -4.85
CA LEU A 306 -9.11 25.67 -5.66
C LEU A 306 -8.67 24.51 -4.77
N ASP A 307 -7.97 24.76 -3.67
CA ASP A 307 -7.58 23.72 -2.71
C ASP A 307 -8.81 23.04 -2.09
N LEU A 308 -9.90 23.76 -1.83
CA LEU A 308 -11.18 23.16 -1.42
C LEU A 308 -11.72 22.22 -2.49
N LEU A 309 -11.84 22.68 -3.74
CA LEU A 309 -12.38 21.90 -4.84
C LEU A 309 -11.56 20.62 -5.07
N ILE A 310 -10.23 20.74 -5.06
CA ILE A 310 -9.31 19.60 -5.17
C ILE A 310 -9.50 18.64 -4.00
N SER A 311 -9.61 19.14 -2.76
CA SER A 311 -9.81 18.28 -1.58
C SER A 311 -11.14 17.51 -1.66
N ILE A 312 -12.21 18.14 -2.15
CA ILE A 312 -13.52 17.51 -2.36
C ILE A 312 -13.44 16.42 -3.44
N ILE A 313 -12.73 16.68 -4.54
CA ILE A 313 -12.49 15.69 -5.62
C ILE A 313 -11.63 14.54 -5.08
N ILE A 314 -10.61 14.83 -4.28
CA ILE A 314 -9.76 13.81 -3.63
C ILE A 314 -10.56 12.98 -2.62
N ALA A 315 -11.58 13.54 -1.99
CA ALA A 315 -12.48 12.83 -1.10
C ALA A 315 -13.62 12.08 -1.81
N ASP A 316 -13.67 12.08 -3.15
CA ASP A 316 -14.71 11.47 -3.99
C ASP A 316 -16.14 12.02 -3.77
N PHE A 317 -16.27 13.27 -3.33
CA PHE A 317 -17.56 13.95 -3.16
C PHE A 317 -17.95 14.76 -4.41
N PHE A 318 -18.16 14.05 -5.52
CA PHE A 318 -18.39 14.68 -6.83
C PHE A 318 -19.67 15.53 -6.91
N ASP A 319 -20.69 15.18 -6.13
CA ASP A 319 -21.90 15.98 -5.95
C ASP A 319 -21.58 17.38 -5.40
N LEU A 320 -20.77 17.43 -4.33
CA LEU A 320 -20.35 18.69 -3.73
C LEU A 320 -19.37 19.47 -4.60
N ALA A 321 -18.49 18.76 -5.33
CA ALA A 321 -17.58 19.39 -6.29
C ALA A 321 -18.37 20.06 -7.42
N PHE A 322 -19.40 19.39 -7.93
CA PHE A 322 -20.29 19.92 -8.96
C PHE A 322 -21.06 21.14 -8.47
N ASP A 323 -21.64 21.08 -7.26
CA ASP A 323 -22.34 22.22 -6.64
C ASP A 323 -21.40 23.43 -6.46
N LEU A 324 -20.16 23.19 -6.04
CA LEU A 324 -19.16 24.24 -5.86
C LEU A 324 -18.75 24.89 -7.18
N VAL A 325 -18.54 24.09 -8.23
CA VAL A 325 -18.21 24.59 -9.58
C VAL A 325 -19.40 25.35 -10.19
N ASN A 326 -20.64 24.89 -10.01
CA ASN A 326 -21.82 25.63 -10.46
C ASN A 326 -21.92 27.01 -9.82
N LYS A 327 -21.55 27.12 -8.54
CA LYS A 327 -21.55 28.39 -7.81
C LYS A 327 -20.34 29.27 -8.15
N TYR A 328 -19.18 28.66 -8.42
CA TYR A 328 -17.92 29.33 -8.75
C TYR A 328 -17.25 28.71 -9.98
N PRO A 329 -17.74 28.96 -11.21
CA PRO A 329 -17.27 28.27 -12.42
C PRO A 329 -15.79 28.46 -12.72
N TYR A 330 -15.22 29.61 -12.34
CA TYR A 330 -13.80 29.91 -12.55
C TYR A 330 -12.86 28.95 -11.82
N LEU A 331 -13.32 28.27 -10.76
CA LEU A 331 -12.51 27.29 -10.02
C LEU A 331 -12.19 26.05 -10.86
N ALA A 332 -13.05 25.68 -11.80
CA ALA A 332 -12.81 24.53 -12.69
C ALA A 332 -11.64 24.76 -13.64
N THR A 333 -11.44 26.01 -14.07
CA THR A 333 -10.36 26.43 -14.96
C THR A 333 -9.15 26.99 -14.22
N LEU A 334 -9.24 27.16 -12.90
CA LEU A 334 -8.16 27.75 -12.11
C LEU A 334 -7.04 26.72 -11.89
N HIS A 335 -5.81 27.15 -12.14
CA HIS A 335 -4.59 26.39 -11.85
C HIS A 335 -3.66 27.20 -10.93
N HIS A 336 -2.97 26.55 -10.02
CA HIS A 336 -1.95 27.19 -9.19
C HIS A 336 -0.90 26.16 -8.76
N ARG A 337 0.40 26.49 -8.85
CA ARG A 337 1.52 25.63 -8.41
C ARG A 337 1.39 24.16 -8.87
N ASN A 338 1.05 23.93 -10.14
CA ASN A 338 0.86 22.60 -10.74
C ASN A 338 -0.31 21.76 -10.15
N LYS A 339 -1.25 22.42 -9.47
CA LYS A 339 -2.52 21.87 -9.01
C LYS A 339 -3.67 22.42 -9.88
N SER A 340 -4.58 21.56 -10.30
CA SER A 340 -5.84 21.94 -10.95
C SER A 340 -6.94 20.93 -10.59
N ALA A 341 -8.20 21.36 -10.65
CA ALA A 341 -9.34 20.49 -10.45
C ALA A 341 -9.36 19.34 -11.49
N LEU A 342 -8.96 19.64 -12.74
CA LEU A 342 -8.87 18.62 -13.78
C LEU A 342 -7.82 17.56 -13.46
N LYS A 343 -6.61 17.95 -13.04
CA LYS A 343 -5.55 17.00 -12.68
C LYS A 343 -5.98 16.10 -11.53
N ALA A 344 -6.67 16.67 -10.54
CA ALA A 344 -7.25 15.89 -9.45
C ALA A 344 -8.32 14.90 -9.96
N MET A 345 -9.17 15.29 -10.92
CA MET A 345 -10.16 14.39 -11.52
C MET A 345 -9.54 13.32 -12.42
N ALA A 346 -8.54 13.65 -13.24
CA ALA A 346 -7.87 12.70 -14.13
C ALA A 346 -7.17 11.58 -13.35
N GLY A 347 -6.62 11.89 -12.16
CA GLY A 347 -6.05 10.90 -11.25
C GLY A 347 -7.07 10.05 -10.47
N LYS A 348 -8.38 10.28 -10.68
CA LYS A 348 -9.48 9.62 -9.97
C LYS A 348 -10.26 8.66 -10.87
N SER A 349 -9.90 7.38 -10.80
CA SER A 349 -10.68 6.29 -11.40
C SER A 349 -12.13 6.22 -10.91
N SER A 350 -12.42 6.66 -9.67
CA SER A 350 -13.78 6.74 -9.11
C SER A 350 -14.64 7.88 -9.67
N ALA A 351 -14.03 8.94 -10.21
CA ALA A 351 -14.75 10.04 -10.87
C ALA A 351 -15.45 9.59 -12.16
N PHE A 352 -15.02 8.45 -12.70
CA PHE A 352 -15.55 7.87 -13.93
C PHE A 352 -16.19 6.50 -13.65
N ARG A 353 -17.19 6.46 -12.76
CA ARG A 353 -18.18 5.36 -12.79
C ARG A 353 -19.11 5.60 -13.99
N SER A 354 -19.02 4.71 -14.97
CA SER A 354 -19.86 4.62 -16.16
C SER A 354 -21.32 5.09 -16.00
N GLY A 355 -21.84 5.82 -16.99
CA GLY A 355 -23.30 5.93 -17.18
C GLY A 355 -23.92 7.26 -17.59
N HIS A 356 -23.21 8.22 -18.19
CA HIS A 356 -23.88 9.23 -19.01
C HIS A 356 -23.10 9.51 -20.29
N SER A 357 -23.77 9.38 -21.44
CA SER A 357 -23.25 9.92 -22.69
C SER A 357 -23.30 11.45 -22.57
N PHE A 358 -22.14 12.07 -22.46
CA PHE A 358 -22.01 13.51 -22.55
C PHE A 358 -22.54 14.00 -23.92
N SER A 359 -23.23 15.14 -23.89
CA SER A 359 -23.81 15.80 -25.05
C SER A 359 -22.74 16.37 -26.00
N PHE A 360 -23.12 16.65 -27.25
CA PHE A 360 -22.25 17.13 -28.32
C PHE A 360 -21.29 18.29 -27.93
N TRP A 361 -21.67 19.12 -26.95
CA TRP A 361 -20.91 20.28 -26.48
C TRP A 361 -19.86 19.97 -25.40
N GLU A 362 -20.04 18.91 -24.60
CA GLU A 362 -19.04 18.47 -23.62
C GLU A 362 -17.79 17.89 -24.31
N ARG A 363 -17.93 17.38 -25.53
CA ARG A 363 -16.81 16.97 -26.39
C ARG A 363 -15.88 18.14 -26.78
N TYR A 364 -16.37 19.39 -26.72
CA TYR A 364 -15.56 20.58 -26.97
C TYR A 364 -14.87 21.11 -25.71
N ILE A 365 -15.46 20.93 -24.52
CA ILE A 365 -14.88 21.39 -23.23
C ILE A 365 -13.61 20.60 -22.90
N TYR A 366 -13.51 19.32 -23.27
CA TYR A 366 -12.31 18.48 -23.03
C TYR A 366 -11.14 18.72 -24.01
N ASN A 367 -11.38 19.40 -25.14
CA ASN A 367 -10.37 19.58 -26.19
C ASN A 367 -9.43 20.76 -25.96
N ASP A 368 -9.84 21.71 -25.12
CA ASP A 368 -9.10 22.95 -24.85
C ASP A 368 -8.47 22.99 -23.45
N ILE A 369 -8.39 21.85 -22.75
CA ILE A 369 -7.73 21.79 -21.43
C ILE A 369 -6.32 21.25 -21.58
N TRP A 370 -5.37 22.16 -21.41
CA TRP A 370 -3.93 21.95 -21.43
C TRP A 370 -3.40 22.23 -20.03
N ASP A 371 -2.44 21.46 -19.55
CA ASP A 371 -1.66 21.89 -18.39
C ASP A 371 -0.58 22.92 -18.80
N ASN A 372 0.13 23.46 -17.81
CA ASN A 372 1.19 24.46 -18.02
C ASN A 372 2.42 23.92 -18.77
N SER A 373 2.43 22.63 -19.08
CA SER A 373 3.47 21.93 -19.82
C SER A 373 2.96 21.49 -21.19
N GLY A 374 1.79 21.98 -21.62
CA GLY A 374 1.20 21.63 -22.91
C GLY A 374 0.61 20.22 -22.95
N ASN A 375 0.50 19.52 -21.83
CA ASN A 375 -0.07 18.17 -21.80
C ASN A 375 -1.59 18.25 -21.97
N SER A 376 -2.08 17.54 -22.98
CA SER A 376 -3.51 17.26 -23.13
C SER A 376 -3.97 16.20 -22.13
N LEU A 377 -5.29 16.00 -21.99
CA LEU A 377 -5.85 14.89 -21.21
C LEU A 377 -5.22 13.53 -21.57
N LEU A 378 -4.93 13.30 -22.85
CA LEU A 378 -4.33 12.04 -23.31
C LEU A 378 -2.88 11.87 -22.84
N HIS A 379 -2.11 12.96 -22.72
CA HIS A 379 -0.77 12.92 -22.13
C HIS A 379 -0.83 12.58 -20.64
N LEU A 380 -1.78 13.16 -19.90
CA LEU A 380 -1.97 12.85 -18.49
C LEU A 380 -2.40 11.38 -18.29
N CYS A 381 -3.28 10.88 -19.16
CA CYS A 381 -3.70 9.48 -19.14
C CYS A 381 -2.58 8.50 -19.53
N ALA A 382 -1.53 8.99 -20.19
CA ALA A 382 -0.36 8.19 -20.55
C ALA A 382 0.59 7.96 -19.36
N THR A 383 0.44 8.72 -18.28
CA THR A 383 1.31 8.60 -17.10
C THR A 383 0.90 7.44 -16.20
N LEU A 384 1.88 6.74 -15.63
CA LEU A 384 1.64 5.59 -14.76
C LEU A 384 0.99 6.01 -13.43
N ALA A 385 -0.03 5.26 -12.99
CA ALA A 385 -0.70 5.54 -11.72
C ALA A 385 0.24 5.36 -10.50
N PRO A 386 0.00 6.07 -9.37
CA PRO A 386 0.85 5.97 -8.18
C PRO A 386 0.91 4.54 -7.59
N PRO A 387 2.04 4.12 -6.96
CA PRO A 387 2.27 2.76 -6.50
C PRO A 387 1.20 2.16 -5.58
N HIS A 388 0.57 2.99 -4.74
CA HIS A 388 -0.47 2.55 -3.82
C HIS A 388 -1.77 2.10 -4.50
N LYS A 389 -1.98 2.45 -5.79
CA LYS A 389 -3.08 1.94 -6.62
C LYS A 389 -2.67 0.74 -7.50
N LEU A 390 -1.38 0.56 -7.77
CA LEU A 390 -0.86 -0.53 -8.63
C LEU A 390 -1.06 -1.91 -7.98
N ASN A 391 -1.19 -1.99 -6.66
CA ASN A 391 -1.32 -3.26 -5.92
C ASN A 391 -2.72 -3.92 -6.01
N LEU A 392 -3.69 -3.35 -6.74
CA LEU A 392 -5.06 -3.87 -6.77
C LEU A 392 -5.32 -5.00 -7.78
N VAL A 393 -4.43 -5.23 -8.75
CA VAL A 393 -4.68 -6.11 -9.90
C VAL A 393 -3.87 -7.41 -9.82
N SER A 394 -4.47 -8.53 -10.25
CA SER A 394 -3.97 -9.92 -10.19
C SER A 394 -2.74 -10.24 -11.07
N GLY A 395 -1.74 -9.36 -11.10
CA GLY A 395 -0.46 -9.55 -11.78
C GLY A 395 -0.10 -8.41 -12.76
N ALA A 396 1.20 -8.18 -12.97
CA ALA A 396 1.72 -7.07 -13.78
C ALA A 396 1.19 -7.04 -15.23
N ALA A 397 0.91 -8.20 -15.83
CA ALA A 397 0.35 -8.26 -17.19
C ALA A 397 -1.10 -7.78 -17.28
N LEU A 398 -1.92 -8.10 -16.27
CA LEU A 398 -3.30 -7.65 -16.19
C LEU A 398 -3.38 -6.16 -15.84
N GLN A 399 -2.43 -5.68 -15.04
CA GLN A 399 -2.28 -4.26 -14.79
C GLN A 399 -1.90 -3.51 -16.08
N MET A 400 -0.91 -4.00 -16.84
CA MET A 400 -0.56 -3.45 -18.15
C MET A 400 -1.76 -3.42 -19.11
N GLN A 401 -2.55 -4.50 -19.13
CA GLN A 401 -3.79 -4.54 -19.91
C GLN A 401 -4.76 -3.43 -19.50
N THR A 402 -4.93 -3.20 -18.19
CA THR A 402 -5.87 -2.22 -17.65
C THR A 402 -5.46 -0.78 -17.99
N GLU A 403 -4.18 -0.43 -17.79
CA GLU A 403 -3.65 0.89 -18.14
C GLU A 403 -3.81 1.16 -19.65
N LEU A 404 -3.53 0.16 -20.47
CA LEU A 404 -3.65 0.27 -21.93
C LEU A 404 -5.11 0.36 -22.39
N GLN A 405 -6.04 -0.35 -21.75
CA GLN A 405 -7.48 -0.21 -22.00
C GLN A 405 -7.96 1.21 -21.68
N TRP A 406 -7.51 1.76 -20.55
CA TRP A 406 -7.87 3.11 -20.14
C TRP A 406 -7.33 4.16 -21.13
N PHE A 407 -6.06 4.04 -21.51
CA PHE A 407 -5.45 4.90 -22.52
C PHE A 407 -6.19 4.86 -23.86
N LYS A 408 -6.53 3.65 -24.36
CA LYS A 408 -7.28 3.48 -25.63
C LYS A 408 -8.69 4.04 -25.58
N GLU A 409 -9.37 3.93 -24.44
CA GLU A 409 -10.70 4.49 -24.29
C GLU A 409 -10.68 6.02 -24.31
N ILE A 410 -9.75 6.65 -23.58
CA ILE A 410 -9.58 8.11 -23.66
C ILE A 410 -9.17 8.53 -25.07
N GLU A 411 -8.25 7.81 -25.72
CA GLU A 411 -7.85 8.04 -27.13
C GLU A 411 -9.04 8.05 -28.10
N ASN A 412 -10.10 7.27 -27.83
CA ASN A 412 -11.32 7.26 -28.63
C ASN A 412 -12.20 8.50 -28.43
N PHE A 413 -12.12 9.15 -27.26
CA PHE A 413 -12.90 10.34 -26.95
C PHE A 413 -12.25 11.62 -27.50
N VAL A 414 -10.92 11.67 -27.60
CA VAL A 414 -10.17 12.85 -28.08
C VAL A 414 -10.10 12.90 -29.62
N PRO A 415 -10.19 14.08 -30.27
CA PRO A 415 -10.02 14.22 -31.71
C PRO A 415 -8.66 13.72 -32.23
N PRO A 416 -8.56 13.32 -33.51
CA PRO A 416 -7.31 12.80 -34.08
C PRO A 416 -6.10 13.71 -33.91
N TYR A 417 -6.28 15.04 -34.01
CA TYR A 417 -5.17 16.00 -33.86
C TYR A 417 -4.51 15.95 -32.48
N ALA A 418 -5.26 15.58 -31.43
CA ALA A 418 -4.76 15.56 -30.06
C ALA A 418 -3.97 14.28 -29.72
N ARG A 419 -4.01 13.27 -30.60
CA ARG A 419 -3.25 12.02 -30.47
C ARG A 419 -1.79 12.19 -30.87
N GLU A 420 -1.55 13.09 -31.81
CA GLU A 420 -0.22 13.38 -32.38
C GLU A 420 0.33 14.72 -31.91
N LYS A 421 -0.44 15.49 -31.13
CA LYS A 421 0.04 16.76 -30.59
C LYS A 421 1.09 16.49 -29.52
N GLU A 422 2.20 17.20 -29.64
CA GLU A 422 3.28 17.21 -28.67
C GLU A 422 3.01 18.18 -27.52
N ASN A 423 3.49 17.83 -26.33
CA ASN A 423 3.58 18.74 -25.20
C ASN A 423 4.74 19.74 -25.37
N ASP A 424 4.96 20.62 -24.38
CA ASP A 424 6.03 21.63 -24.43
C ASP A 424 7.45 21.00 -24.43
N ALA A 425 7.56 19.72 -24.09
CA ALA A 425 8.80 18.93 -24.16
C ALA A 425 9.00 18.21 -25.51
N GLY A 426 8.06 18.32 -26.45
CA GLY A 426 8.12 17.65 -27.76
C GLY A 426 7.68 16.18 -27.72
N GLU A 427 6.98 15.75 -26.67
CA GLU A 427 6.59 14.36 -26.46
C GLU A 427 5.13 14.15 -26.84
N THR A 428 4.82 13.04 -27.51
CA THR A 428 3.45 12.63 -27.81
C THR A 428 2.87 11.77 -26.69
N PRO A 429 1.53 11.65 -26.56
CA PRO A 429 0.92 10.80 -25.54
C PRO A 429 1.35 9.33 -25.62
N HIS A 430 1.51 8.80 -26.85
CA HIS A 430 1.99 7.43 -27.05
C HIS A 430 3.44 7.25 -26.57
N LEU A 431 4.31 8.24 -26.83
CA LEU A 431 5.70 8.20 -26.36
C LEU A 431 5.77 8.17 -24.83
N ILE A 432 5.00 9.02 -24.16
CA ILE A 432 4.90 9.04 -22.69
C ILE A 432 4.42 7.69 -22.18
N PHE A 433 3.37 7.13 -22.79
CA PHE A 433 2.82 5.84 -22.36
C PHE A 433 3.88 4.74 -22.45
N THR A 434 4.60 4.66 -23.58
CA THR A 434 5.63 3.65 -23.80
C THR A 434 6.79 3.77 -22.81
N GLU A 435 7.27 4.99 -22.50
CA GLU A 435 8.38 5.16 -21.55
C GLU A 435 7.95 4.94 -20.10
N GLU A 436 6.81 5.48 -19.66
CA GLU A 436 6.29 5.32 -18.29
C GLU A 436 5.92 3.86 -17.97
N HIS A 437 5.43 3.10 -18.95
CA HIS A 437 4.99 1.72 -18.76
C HIS A 437 6.05 0.66 -19.14
N LYS A 438 7.28 1.09 -19.45
CA LYS A 438 8.37 0.21 -19.92
C LYS A 438 8.72 -0.89 -18.92
N GLU A 439 8.83 -0.56 -17.64
CA GLU A 439 9.12 -1.54 -16.60
C GLU A 439 7.90 -2.44 -16.32
N LEU A 440 6.68 -1.88 -16.29
CA LEU A 440 5.47 -2.66 -16.12
C LEU A 440 5.26 -3.68 -17.25
N LYS A 441 5.59 -3.31 -18.49
CA LYS A 441 5.57 -4.20 -19.65
C LYS A 441 6.56 -5.36 -19.49
N LYS A 442 7.79 -5.09 -19.03
CA LYS A 442 8.79 -6.14 -18.74
C LYS A 442 8.32 -7.10 -17.66
N ASP A 443 7.75 -6.56 -16.58
CA ASP A 443 7.20 -7.37 -15.49
C ASP A 443 5.99 -8.18 -15.96
N GLY A 444 5.14 -7.60 -16.79
CA GLY A 444 4.01 -8.28 -17.43
C GLY A 444 4.44 -9.41 -18.36
N GLU A 445 5.47 -9.18 -19.18
CA GLU A 445 6.08 -10.22 -20.02
C GLU A 445 6.63 -11.37 -19.15
N LYS A 446 7.43 -11.04 -18.13
CA LYS A 446 8.02 -12.03 -17.23
C LYS A 446 6.95 -12.84 -16.51
N TRP A 447 5.92 -12.19 -15.99
CA TRP A 447 4.79 -12.84 -15.34
C TRP A 447 4.10 -13.84 -16.28
N MET A 448 3.80 -13.42 -17.51
CA MET A 448 3.07 -14.25 -18.47
C MET A 448 3.91 -15.42 -18.99
N ARG A 449 5.21 -15.21 -19.22
CA ARG A 449 6.16 -16.28 -19.57
C ARG A 449 6.25 -17.33 -18.46
N ASN A 450 6.41 -16.90 -17.21
CA ASN A 450 6.49 -17.83 -16.07
C ASN A 450 5.21 -18.65 -15.93
N THR A 451 4.04 -18.00 -16.01
CA THR A 451 2.74 -18.68 -15.98
C THR A 451 2.59 -19.67 -17.12
N ALA A 452 2.96 -19.28 -18.35
CA ALA A 452 2.92 -20.16 -19.51
C ALA A 452 3.84 -21.38 -19.35
N SER A 453 5.07 -21.19 -18.85
CA SER A 453 6.02 -22.28 -18.60
C SER A 453 5.49 -23.30 -17.61
N SER A 454 4.94 -22.84 -16.48
CA SER A 454 4.31 -23.72 -15.49
C SER A 454 3.15 -24.52 -16.10
N CYS A 455 2.31 -23.89 -16.92
CA CYS A 455 1.17 -24.56 -17.54
C CYS A 455 1.59 -25.53 -18.67
N ILE A 456 2.65 -25.24 -19.42
CA ILE A 456 3.23 -26.17 -20.42
C ILE A 456 3.63 -27.48 -19.75
N LEU A 457 4.31 -27.41 -18.60
CA LEU A 457 4.75 -28.59 -17.85
C LEU A 457 3.56 -29.45 -17.42
N VAL A 458 2.51 -28.83 -16.89
CA VAL A 458 1.28 -29.53 -16.47
C VAL A 458 0.56 -30.14 -17.67
N ALA A 459 0.38 -29.39 -18.75
CA ALA A 459 -0.28 -29.86 -19.97
C ALA A 459 0.48 -31.02 -20.63
N ALA A 460 1.81 -30.95 -20.66
CA ALA A 460 2.66 -32.02 -21.18
C ALA A 460 2.53 -33.29 -20.32
N LEU A 461 2.55 -33.16 -18.98
CA LEU A 461 2.41 -34.28 -18.07
C LEU A 461 1.04 -34.97 -18.18
N ILE A 462 -0.04 -34.21 -18.35
CA ILE A 462 -1.36 -34.80 -18.59
C ILE A 462 -1.39 -35.51 -19.94
N ALA A 463 -0.87 -34.88 -20.99
CA ALA A 463 -0.84 -35.49 -22.33
C ALA A 463 -0.06 -36.82 -22.34
N THR A 464 1.07 -36.91 -21.63
CA THR A 464 1.86 -38.15 -21.55
C THR A 464 1.15 -39.24 -20.76
N VAL A 465 0.53 -38.91 -19.62
CA VAL A 465 -0.20 -39.87 -18.77
C VAL A 465 -1.41 -40.45 -19.52
N VAL A 466 -2.20 -39.58 -20.16
CA VAL A 466 -3.41 -39.95 -20.91
C VAL A 466 -3.03 -40.74 -22.17
N PHE A 467 -2.01 -40.31 -22.91
CA PHE A 467 -1.51 -41.07 -24.07
C PHE A 467 -1.03 -42.48 -23.68
N ALA A 468 -0.33 -42.61 -22.55
CA ALA A 468 0.09 -43.92 -22.04
C ALA A 468 -1.12 -44.81 -21.67
N ALA A 469 -2.17 -44.22 -21.07
CA ALA A 469 -3.41 -44.93 -20.74
C ALA A 469 -4.19 -45.39 -21.98
N ALA A 470 -4.17 -44.60 -23.07
CA ALA A 470 -4.77 -44.99 -24.34
C ALA A 470 -4.15 -46.26 -24.95
N ILE A 471 -2.84 -46.47 -24.75
CA ILE A 471 -2.12 -47.65 -25.27
C ILE A 471 -2.16 -48.81 -24.27
N THR A 472 -2.11 -48.50 -22.96
CA THR A 472 -2.20 -49.50 -21.88
C THR A 472 -3.63 -49.68 -21.41
N ILE A 473 -4.49 -50.06 -22.35
CA ILE A 473 -5.94 -50.13 -22.19
C ILE A 473 -6.33 -50.99 -20.96
N PRO A 474 -7.26 -50.52 -20.09
CA PRO A 474 -7.71 -51.27 -18.92
C PRO A 474 -8.27 -52.64 -19.32
N GLY A 475 -7.75 -53.70 -18.70
CA GLY A 475 -8.14 -55.09 -18.98
C GLY A 475 -7.41 -55.74 -20.14
N GLY A 476 -6.61 -54.99 -20.91
CA GLY A 476 -5.85 -55.50 -22.05
C GLY A 476 -6.69 -55.82 -23.28
N ASN A 477 -6.03 -56.41 -24.28
CA ASN A 477 -6.64 -56.80 -25.55
C ASN A 477 -6.77 -58.32 -25.65
N ASP A 478 -7.80 -58.77 -26.36
CA ASP A 478 -7.94 -60.17 -26.74
C ASP A 478 -6.78 -60.56 -27.67
N GLN A 479 -6.04 -61.62 -27.33
CA GLN A 479 -4.86 -62.06 -28.06
C GLN A 479 -5.16 -62.55 -29.49
N PHE A 480 -6.42 -62.93 -29.78
CA PHE A 480 -6.81 -63.46 -31.08
C PHE A 480 -7.43 -62.39 -32.00
N ILE A 481 -8.17 -61.45 -31.43
CA ILE A 481 -8.98 -60.48 -32.19
C ILE A 481 -8.33 -59.08 -32.15
N GLY A 482 -7.48 -58.79 -31.15
CA GLY A 482 -6.81 -57.50 -30.97
C GLY A 482 -7.69 -56.39 -30.41
N VAL A 483 -8.96 -56.68 -30.10
CA VAL A 483 -9.92 -55.72 -29.54
C VAL A 483 -9.86 -55.71 -28.00
N PRO A 484 -10.19 -54.58 -27.34
CA PRO A 484 -10.27 -54.51 -25.89
C PRO A 484 -11.28 -55.49 -25.31
N ILE A 485 -10.90 -56.20 -24.24
CA ILE A 485 -11.73 -57.23 -23.60
C ILE A 485 -13.06 -56.66 -23.08
N TRP A 486 -13.04 -55.42 -22.58
CA TRP A 486 -14.22 -54.73 -22.05
C TRP A 486 -14.89 -53.77 -23.04
N SER A 487 -14.63 -53.91 -24.34
CA SER A 487 -15.14 -53.02 -25.41
C SER A 487 -16.66 -52.80 -25.39
N LYS A 488 -17.46 -53.76 -24.92
CA LYS A 488 -18.93 -53.67 -24.84
C LYS A 488 -19.45 -53.01 -23.55
N GLN A 489 -18.60 -52.77 -22.55
CA GLN A 489 -19.04 -52.17 -21.28
C GLN A 489 -19.15 -50.65 -21.42
N THR A 490 -20.21 -50.07 -20.87
CA THR A 490 -20.44 -48.62 -20.90
C THR A 490 -19.28 -47.83 -20.27
N ALA A 491 -18.71 -48.33 -19.17
CA ALA A 491 -17.57 -47.69 -18.50
C ALA A 491 -16.32 -47.64 -19.40
N PHE A 492 -16.13 -48.60 -20.30
CA PHE A 492 -15.03 -48.60 -21.27
C PHE A 492 -15.20 -47.50 -22.31
N ILE A 493 -16.42 -47.30 -22.81
CA ILE A 493 -16.73 -46.22 -23.75
C ILE A 493 -16.50 -44.86 -23.08
N ILE A 494 -16.94 -44.70 -21.82
CA ILE A 494 -16.71 -43.47 -21.04
C ILE A 494 -15.22 -43.21 -20.85
N PHE A 495 -14.43 -44.23 -20.51
CA PHE A 495 -12.97 -44.15 -20.43
C PHE A 495 -12.37 -43.66 -21.75
N ALA A 496 -12.60 -44.37 -22.86
CA ALA A 496 -11.97 -44.07 -24.14
C ALA A 496 -12.32 -42.66 -24.67
N VAL A 497 -13.57 -42.23 -24.52
CA VAL A 497 -14.01 -40.90 -24.95
C VAL A 497 -13.40 -39.80 -24.06
N SER A 498 -13.41 -39.99 -22.75
CA SER A 498 -12.85 -39.01 -21.80
C SER A 498 -11.33 -38.87 -21.96
N ASP A 499 -10.64 -40.00 -22.14
CA ASP A 499 -9.20 -40.06 -22.37
C ASP A 499 -8.82 -39.30 -23.65
N ALA A 500 -9.53 -39.53 -24.76
CA ALA A 500 -9.33 -38.80 -26.01
C ALA A 500 -9.57 -37.28 -25.84
N ILE A 501 -10.66 -36.87 -25.18
CA ILE A 501 -10.96 -35.45 -24.96
C ILE A 501 -9.87 -34.81 -24.10
N SER A 502 -9.41 -35.48 -23.04
CA SER A 502 -8.32 -35.01 -22.20
C SER A 502 -7.03 -34.82 -23.01
N LEU A 503 -6.66 -35.78 -23.84
CA LEU A 503 -5.45 -35.72 -24.68
C LEU A 503 -5.47 -34.52 -25.64
N PHE A 504 -6.56 -34.35 -26.40
CA PHE A 504 -6.67 -33.26 -27.38
C PHE A 504 -6.74 -31.89 -26.72
N THR A 505 -7.47 -31.76 -25.61
CA THR A 505 -7.57 -30.50 -24.87
C THR A 505 -6.25 -30.14 -24.19
N SER A 506 -5.51 -31.12 -23.65
CA SER A 506 -4.16 -30.93 -23.10
C SER A 506 -3.17 -30.47 -24.17
N THR A 507 -3.19 -31.13 -25.33
CA THR A 507 -2.31 -30.77 -26.46
C THR A 507 -2.63 -29.37 -26.98
N THR A 508 -3.91 -29.03 -27.07
CA THR A 508 -4.35 -27.67 -27.45
C THR A 508 -3.84 -26.63 -26.44
N SER A 509 -3.97 -26.92 -25.14
CA SER A 509 -3.46 -26.06 -24.06
C SER A 509 -1.95 -25.85 -24.17
N LEU A 510 -1.19 -26.92 -24.39
CA LEU A 510 0.26 -26.87 -24.59
C LEU A 510 0.65 -25.97 -25.76
N LEU A 511 -0.03 -26.08 -26.91
CA LEU A 511 0.24 -25.22 -28.07
C LEU A 511 -0.09 -23.75 -27.78
N LEU A 512 -1.18 -23.46 -27.06
CA LEU A 512 -1.54 -22.09 -26.68
C LEU A 512 -0.50 -21.48 -25.74
N PHE A 513 -0.03 -22.21 -24.73
CA PHE A 513 1.02 -21.72 -23.84
C PHE A 513 2.38 -21.62 -24.53
N LEU A 514 2.72 -22.52 -25.45
CA LEU A 514 3.90 -22.38 -26.30
C LEU A 514 3.83 -21.12 -27.17
N SER A 515 2.64 -20.77 -27.66
CA SER A 515 2.41 -19.53 -28.42
C SER A 515 2.56 -18.27 -27.57
N LEU A 516 2.27 -18.35 -26.26
CA LEU A 516 2.54 -17.27 -25.30
C LEU A 516 4.04 -17.18 -25.00
N TRP A 517 4.70 -18.32 -24.80
CA TRP A 517 6.14 -18.38 -24.57
C TRP A 517 6.95 -17.81 -25.73
N THR A 518 6.49 -17.99 -26.97
CA THR A 518 7.18 -17.51 -28.18
C THR A 518 6.72 -16.14 -28.66
N SER A 519 5.79 -15.49 -27.94
CA SER A 519 5.25 -14.19 -28.34
C SER A 519 6.29 -13.06 -28.26
N ARG A 520 6.06 -12.00 -29.04
CA ARG A 520 6.89 -10.79 -29.09
C ARG A 520 6.59 -9.77 -27.99
N TYR A 521 5.43 -9.89 -27.33
CA TYR A 521 4.98 -9.00 -26.25
C TYR A 521 5.02 -7.51 -26.64
N ALA A 522 4.45 -7.16 -27.80
CA ALA A 522 4.22 -5.76 -28.13
C ALA A 522 3.21 -5.15 -27.14
N GLU A 523 3.26 -3.83 -26.91
CA GLU A 523 2.32 -3.15 -25.98
C GLU A 523 0.87 -3.47 -26.31
N GLU A 524 0.48 -3.31 -27.58
CA GLU A 524 -0.89 -3.59 -28.03
C GLU A 524 -1.33 -5.04 -27.85
N ASP A 525 -0.40 -5.99 -27.81
CA ASP A 525 -0.73 -7.41 -27.61
C ASP A 525 -1.32 -7.66 -26.21
N PHE A 526 -1.01 -6.81 -25.22
CA PHE A 526 -1.55 -6.91 -23.85
C PHE A 526 -3.03 -6.56 -23.78
N LEU A 527 -3.62 -5.86 -24.76
CA LEU A 527 -5.05 -5.52 -24.74
C LEU A 527 -5.95 -6.74 -24.83
N TYR A 528 -5.65 -7.63 -25.79
CA TYR A 528 -6.57 -8.69 -26.18
C TYR A 528 -5.88 -9.98 -26.60
N VAL A 529 -4.79 -9.91 -27.38
CA VAL A 529 -4.17 -11.10 -27.97
C VAL A 529 -3.59 -12.02 -26.89
N LEU A 530 -2.81 -11.48 -25.96
CA LEU A 530 -2.16 -12.28 -24.91
C LEU A 530 -3.18 -12.78 -23.86
N PRO A 531 -4.05 -11.92 -23.30
CA PRO A 531 -5.05 -12.36 -22.32
C PRO A 531 -6.02 -13.41 -22.88
N LYS A 532 -6.42 -13.30 -24.15
CA LYS A 532 -7.25 -14.31 -24.83
C LYS A 532 -6.56 -15.66 -24.96
N ARG A 533 -5.29 -15.68 -25.36
CA ARG A 533 -4.53 -16.94 -25.46
C ARG A 533 -4.38 -17.59 -24.09
N LEU A 534 -4.10 -16.78 -23.06
CA LEU A 534 -4.01 -17.23 -21.67
C LEU A 534 -5.33 -17.82 -21.18
N SER A 535 -6.46 -17.13 -21.41
CA SER A 535 -7.77 -17.62 -20.99
C SER A 535 -8.17 -18.92 -21.68
N ILE A 536 -7.99 -19.02 -23.00
CA ILE A 536 -8.32 -20.26 -23.74
C ILE A 536 -7.40 -21.40 -23.29
N GLY A 537 -6.10 -21.13 -23.07
CA GLY A 537 -5.15 -22.12 -22.59
C GLY A 537 -5.51 -22.68 -21.21
N LEU A 538 -5.90 -21.81 -20.27
CA LEU A 538 -6.34 -22.23 -18.93
C LEU A 538 -7.68 -22.97 -18.98
N LEU A 539 -8.63 -22.57 -19.84
CA LEU A 539 -9.91 -23.28 -20.02
C LEU A 539 -9.71 -24.70 -20.55
N THR A 540 -8.88 -24.87 -21.57
CA THR A 540 -8.60 -26.21 -22.14
C THR A 540 -7.78 -27.06 -21.18
N LEU A 541 -6.91 -26.46 -20.37
CA LEU A 541 -6.19 -27.17 -19.29
C LEU A 541 -7.14 -27.70 -18.22
N PHE A 542 -8.08 -26.86 -17.77
CA PHE A 542 -9.10 -27.26 -16.81
C PHE A 542 -9.94 -28.43 -17.35
N LEU A 543 -10.40 -28.30 -18.59
CA LEU A 543 -11.17 -29.35 -19.27
C LEU A 543 -10.36 -30.66 -19.33
N SER A 544 -9.08 -30.58 -19.68
CA SER A 544 -8.18 -31.73 -19.71
C SER A 544 -8.08 -32.45 -18.36
N ILE A 545 -7.89 -31.70 -17.26
CA ILE A 545 -7.80 -32.26 -15.91
C ILE A 545 -9.12 -32.95 -15.53
N THR A 546 -10.27 -32.31 -15.78
CA THR A 546 -11.57 -32.90 -15.44
C THR A 546 -11.81 -34.23 -16.17
N PHE A 547 -11.55 -34.30 -17.47
CA PHE A 547 -11.73 -35.53 -18.24
C PHE A 547 -10.70 -36.60 -17.91
N MET A 548 -9.45 -36.22 -17.56
CA MET A 548 -8.45 -37.15 -17.04
C MET A 548 -8.95 -37.84 -15.76
N MET A 549 -9.56 -37.08 -14.84
CA MET A 549 -10.12 -37.64 -13.61
C MET A 549 -11.35 -38.52 -13.84
N VAL A 550 -12.17 -38.20 -14.84
CA VAL A 550 -13.28 -39.07 -15.28
C VAL A 550 -12.75 -40.36 -15.89
N ALA A 551 -11.74 -40.30 -16.76
CA ALA A 551 -11.10 -41.48 -17.35
C ALA A 551 -10.49 -42.38 -16.27
N PHE A 552 -9.78 -41.79 -15.30
CA PHE A 552 -9.23 -42.52 -14.14
C PHE A 552 -10.33 -43.22 -13.33
N SER A 553 -11.44 -42.52 -13.06
CA SER A 553 -12.59 -43.07 -12.32
C SER A 553 -13.24 -44.24 -13.06
N ALA A 554 -13.38 -44.12 -14.39
CA ALA A 554 -13.90 -45.19 -15.25
C ALA A 554 -12.98 -46.43 -15.25
N THR A 555 -11.65 -46.22 -15.29
CA THR A 555 -10.66 -47.29 -15.19
C THR A 555 -10.75 -48.05 -13.86
N VAL A 556 -10.86 -47.34 -12.73
CA VAL A 556 -11.05 -48.00 -11.42
C VAL A 556 -12.36 -48.79 -11.37
N TYR A 557 -13.43 -48.26 -11.96
CA TYR A 557 -14.70 -48.97 -12.06
C TYR A 557 -14.59 -50.25 -12.90
N LEU A 558 -13.90 -50.21 -14.03
CA LEU A 558 -13.67 -51.39 -14.86
C LEU A 558 -12.89 -52.48 -14.11
N VAL A 559 -11.87 -52.09 -13.33
CA VAL A 559 -11.00 -53.05 -12.62
C VAL A 559 -11.65 -53.61 -11.34
N PHE A 560 -12.34 -52.78 -10.54
CA PHE A 560 -12.83 -53.17 -9.21
C PHE A 560 -14.36 -53.13 -9.05
N GLY A 561 -15.07 -52.38 -9.89
CA GLY A 561 -16.49 -52.02 -9.70
C GLY A 561 -17.44 -53.21 -9.68
N GLN A 562 -17.17 -54.26 -10.45
CA GLN A 562 -18.05 -55.45 -10.48
C GLN A 562 -17.93 -56.36 -9.25
N ARG A 563 -16.81 -56.33 -8.52
CA ARG A 563 -16.57 -57.21 -7.35
C ARG A 563 -16.57 -56.48 -6.01
N LYS A 564 -16.17 -55.21 -5.97
CA LYS A 564 -16.04 -54.41 -4.74
C LYS A 564 -16.45 -52.96 -4.98
N ALA A 565 -17.75 -52.72 -5.18
CA ALA A 565 -18.30 -51.39 -5.45
C ALA A 565 -17.97 -50.34 -4.37
N TRP A 566 -17.74 -50.74 -3.12
CA TRP A 566 -17.34 -49.81 -2.04
C TRP A 566 -16.01 -49.09 -2.30
N VAL A 567 -15.12 -49.65 -3.12
CA VAL A 567 -13.82 -49.04 -3.51
C VAL A 567 -14.02 -47.76 -4.34
N LEU A 568 -15.18 -47.60 -4.99
CA LEU A 568 -15.49 -46.41 -5.80
C LEU A 568 -15.65 -45.15 -4.94
N ILE A 569 -16.17 -45.29 -3.72
CA ILE A 569 -16.44 -44.15 -2.83
C ILE A 569 -15.15 -43.36 -2.48
N PRO A 570 -14.08 -43.99 -1.95
CA PRO A 570 -12.83 -43.28 -1.65
C PRO A 570 -12.11 -42.80 -2.91
N VAL A 571 -12.21 -43.55 -4.03
CA VAL A 571 -11.57 -43.14 -5.29
C VAL A 571 -12.26 -41.92 -5.90
N SER A 572 -13.58 -41.87 -5.91
CA SER A 572 -14.33 -40.68 -6.35
C SER A 572 -14.04 -39.48 -5.45
N ALA A 573 -13.93 -39.67 -4.13
CA ALA A 573 -13.54 -38.60 -3.21
C ALA A 573 -12.12 -38.06 -3.50
N LEU A 574 -11.16 -38.95 -3.70
CA LEU A 574 -9.79 -38.57 -4.09
C LEU A 574 -9.75 -37.90 -5.47
N ALA A 575 -10.60 -38.33 -6.40
CA ALA A 575 -10.64 -37.76 -7.74
C ALA A 575 -11.21 -36.34 -7.77
N CYS A 576 -12.13 -36.02 -6.84
CA CYS A 576 -12.65 -34.67 -6.67
C CYS A 576 -11.60 -33.68 -6.14
N PHE A 577 -10.61 -34.15 -5.37
CA PHE A 577 -9.65 -33.25 -4.72
C PHE A 577 -8.82 -32.41 -5.71
N PRO A 578 -8.15 -32.97 -6.74
CA PRO A 578 -7.45 -32.18 -7.77
C PRO A 578 -8.36 -31.21 -8.52
N VAL A 579 -9.59 -31.64 -8.86
CA VAL A 579 -10.57 -30.81 -9.57
C VAL A 579 -10.97 -29.61 -8.71
N THR A 580 -11.34 -29.86 -7.45
CA THR A 580 -11.70 -28.79 -6.50
C THR A 580 -10.53 -27.86 -6.19
N SER A 581 -9.30 -28.39 -6.05
CA SER A 581 -8.09 -27.59 -5.86
C SER A 581 -7.82 -26.67 -7.05
N PHE A 582 -7.94 -27.18 -8.27
CA PHE A 582 -7.80 -26.37 -9.48
C PHE A 582 -8.88 -25.28 -9.56
N VAL A 583 -10.14 -25.62 -9.27
CA VAL A 583 -11.22 -24.62 -9.21
C VAL A 583 -10.92 -23.56 -8.16
N LEU A 584 -10.45 -23.91 -6.97
CA LEU A 584 -10.20 -22.90 -5.94
C LEU A 584 -8.99 -22.00 -6.25
N LEU A 585 -7.94 -22.54 -6.88
CA LEU A 585 -6.68 -21.81 -7.09
C LEU A 585 -6.63 -21.06 -8.43
N GLN A 586 -7.14 -21.66 -9.51
CA GLN A 586 -6.99 -21.13 -10.87
C GLN A 586 -8.25 -20.44 -11.39
N PHE A 587 -9.42 -20.75 -10.84
CA PHE A 587 -10.67 -20.10 -11.26
C PHE A 587 -10.68 -18.58 -10.98
N PRO A 588 -10.15 -18.06 -9.84
CA PRO A 588 -10.08 -16.62 -9.63
C PRO A 588 -9.26 -15.93 -10.72
N LEU A 589 -8.07 -16.48 -11.05
CA LEU A 589 -7.23 -15.97 -12.13
C LEU A 589 -7.96 -15.99 -13.49
N LEU A 590 -8.68 -17.08 -13.78
CA LEU A 590 -9.43 -17.22 -15.02
C LEU A 590 -10.59 -16.21 -15.10
N VAL A 591 -11.30 -15.99 -14.00
CA VAL A 591 -12.36 -14.98 -13.89
C VAL A 591 -11.79 -13.57 -14.06
N ASP A 592 -10.65 -13.28 -13.44
CA ASP A 592 -9.99 -11.97 -13.55
C ASP A 592 -9.54 -11.69 -14.99
N VAL A 593 -8.89 -12.65 -15.66
CA VAL A 593 -8.47 -12.52 -17.07
C VAL A 593 -9.69 -12.34 -17.98
N ILE A 594 -10.75 -13.13 -17.79
CA ILE A 594 -11.95 -13.06 -18.64
C ILE A 594 -12.72 -11.76 -18.39
N SER A 595 -12.90 -11.36 -17.13
CA SER A 595 -13.61 -10.13 -16.79
C SER A 595 -12.84 -8.88 -17.23
N SER A 596 -11.51 -8.87 -17.11
CA SER A 596 -10.65 -7.82 -17.65
C SER A 596 -10.73 -7.73 -19.17
N THR A 597 -10.78 -8.87 -19.88
CA THR A 597 -10.71 -8.91 -21.35
C THR A 597 -12.07 -8.76 -22.05
N TYR A 598 -13.13 -9.33 -21.47
CA TYR A 598 -14.46 -9.45 -22.08
C TYR A 598 -15.59 -8.86 -21.23
N GLY A 599 -15.28 -8.43 -20.00
CA GLY A 599 -16.25 -7.72 -19.18
C GLY A 599 -16.67 -6.41 -19.83
N PRO A 600 -17.72 -5.75 -19.31
CA PRO A 600 -18.01 -4.37 -19.70
C PRO A 600 -16.71 -3.58 -19.54
N GLY A 601 -16.25 -2.94 -20.63
CA GLY A 601 -15.01 -2.15 -20.59
C GLY A 601 -15.02 -1.15 -19.44
N ILE A 602 -13.87 -0.59 -19.07
CA ILE A 602 -13.74 0.33 -17.93
C ILE A 602 -14.82 1.43 -17.94
N PHE A 603 -15.30 1.83 -19.12
CA PHE A 603 -16.37 2.81 -19.33
C PHE A 603 -17.77 2.27 -19.60
N GLY A 604 -18.02 0.98 -19.39
CA GLY A 604 -19.35 0.36 -19.41
C GLY A 604 -20.18 0.70 -20.64
N LYS A 605 -19.77 0.30 -21.85
CA LYS A 605 -20.76 0.17 -22.91
C LYS A 605 -21.77 -0.89 -22.48
N LYS A 606 -23.03 -0.50 -22.26
CA LYS A 606 -24.13 -1.43 -22.51
C LYS A 606 -23.94 -1.88 -23.95
N SER A 607 -23.54 -3.12 -24.12
CA SER A 607 -23.54 -3.81 -25.39
C SER A 607 -24.98 -3.80 -25.90
N ASP A 608 -25.34 -2.83 -26.73
CA ASP A 608 -26.41 -2.98 -27.72
C ASP A 608 -25.88 -3.87 -28.87
N LYS A 609 -25.40 -5.06 -28.51
CA LYS A 609 -25.24 -6.15 -29.47
C LYS A 609 -26.30 -7.18 -29.13
N PRO A 610 -27.45 -7.17 -29.83
CA PRO A 610 -28.35 -8.30 -29.78
C PRO A 610 -27.71 -9.36 -30.66
N PHE A 611 -26.96 -10.30 -30.05
CA PHE A 611 -26.38 -11.47 -30.72
C PHE A 611 -25.65 -11.17 -32.04
N TYR A 612 -24.33 -10.91 -32.01
CA TYR A 612 -23.34 -11.38 -33.00
C TYR A 612 -21.93 -10.90 -32.64
#